data_AF-F4BXV8-F1
#
_entry.id   AF-F4BXV8-F1
#
_cell.length_a   1.000
_cell.length_b   1.000
_cell.length_c   1.000
_cell.angle_alpha   90.00
_cell.angle_beta   90.00
_cell.angle_gamma   90.00
#
_symmetry.space_group_name_H-M   'P 1'
#
loop_
_entity.id
_entity.type
_entity.pdbx_description
1 polymer ?
#
loop_
_entity_poly.entity_id
_entity_poly.type
_entity_poly.pdbx_seq_one_letter_code
_entity_poly.pdbx_strand_id
1 'polypeptide(L)'
;MLTYDVQTAPPSAVYYSGSYLPWTSFYQVFSANAPALWISSSLGWAWYATSPAGSWVQELMYVPVTGSMKVYDLYPDGTTRYVNYGFATPGYKLRWFRADTPGRYMTMVTIADIPSNYIIVDAA
;
A
#
# COMPACT_ATOMS: atom_id res chain seq x y z
N MET A 1 5.38 3.66 -11.45
CA MET A 1 4.29 3.96 -10.49
C MET A 1 3.66 5.29 -10.84
N LEU A 2 2.41 5.48 -10.45
CA LEU A 2 1.68 6.72 -10.69
C LEU A 2 1.71 7.58 -9.43
N THR A 3 1.99 8.88 -9.55
CA THR A 3 1.82 9.81 -8.43
C THR A 3 0.34 9.98 -8.14
N TYR A 4 -0.03 10.03 -6.87
CA TYR A 4 -1.38 10.27 -6.42
C TYR A 4 -1.42 11.53 -5.56
N ASP A 5 -2.28 12.47 -5.93
CA ASP A 5 -2.51 13.68 -5.16
C ASP A 5 -3.71 13.47 -4.23
N VAL A 6 -3.41 13.16 -2.97
CA VAL A 6 -4.43 12.94 -1.94
C VAL A 6 -5.30 14.16 -1.66
N GLN A 7 -4.83 15.38 -1.96
CA GLN A 7 -5.63 16.58 -1.72
C GLN A 7 -6.79 16.71 -2.72
N THR A 8 -6.62 16.19 -3.94
CA THR A 8 -7.66 16.24 -4.98
C THR A 8 -8.73 15.17 -4.81
N ALA A 9 -8.41 14.06 -4.13
CA ALA A 9 -9.30 12.92 -3.99
C ALA A 9 -9.06 12.18 -2.65
N PRO A 10 -9.25 12.82 -1.49
CA PRO A 10 -8.96 12.19 -0.20
C PRO A 10 -9.87 10.98 0.06
N PRO A 11 -9.39 9.95 0.77
CA PRO A 11 -10.22 8.82 1.16
C PRO A 11 -11.29 9.25 2.17
N SER A 12 -12.41 8.53 2.22
CA SER A 12 -13.43 8.72 3.26
C SER A 12 -12.89 8.31 4.65
N ALA A 13 -12.13 7.23 4.72
CA ALA A 13 -11.49 6.73 5.93
C ALA A 13 -10.15 6.05 5.63
N VAL A 14 -9.26 6.05 6.61
CA VAL A 14 -7.95 5.40 6.58
C VAL A 14 -7.79 4.51 7.79
N TYR A 15 -7.50 3.24 7.58
CA TYR A 15 -7.09 2.34 8.65
C TYR A 15 -5.68 2.71 9.12
N TYR A 16 -5.56 3.11 10.38
CA TYR A 16 -4.31 3.51 10.99
C TYR A 16 -4.30 3.14 12.49
N SER A 17 -3.21 2.52 12.96
CA SER A 17 -3.02 2.17 14.37
C SER A 17 -4.20 1.41 15.01
N GLY A 18 -4.78 0.47 14.28
CA GLY A 18 -5.84 -0.41 14.80
C GLY A 18 -7.27 0.10 14.64
N SER A 19 -7.49 1.26 14.02
CA SER A 19 -8.82 1.84 13.84
C SER A 19 -8.97 2.55 12.50
N TYR A 20 -10.20 2.72 12.03
CA TYR A 20 -10.49 3.59 10.89
C TYR A 20 -10.66 5.03 11.36
N LEU A 21 -9.86 5.93 10.79
CA LEU A 21 -9.95 7.37 11.04
C LEU A 21 -10.49 8.07 9.79
N PRO A 22 -11.41 9.04 9.92
CA PRO A 22 -11.71 9.96 8.83
C PRO A 22 -10.42 10.62 8.34
N TRP A 23 -10.32 10.95 7.05
CA TRP A 23 -9.14 11.62 6.49
C TRP A 23 -8.71 12.84 7.32
N THR A 24 -9.69 13.63 7.78
CA THR A 24 -9.45 14.84 8.56
C THR A 24 -8.75 14.61 9.90
N SER A 25 -8.94 13.44 10.49
CA SER A 25 -8.27 13.04 11.72
C SER A 25 -6.94 12.35 11.42
N PHE A 26 -6.92 11.51 10.38
CA PHE A 26 -5.71 10.79 9.95
C PHE A 26 -4.56 11.74 9.63
N TYR A 27 -4.77 12.78 8.81
CA TYR A 27 -3.69 13.66 8.38
C TYR A 27 -3.03 14.43 9.54
N GLN A 28 -3.75 14.58 10.66
CA GLN A 28 -3.24 15.27 11.86
C GLN A 28 -2.35 14.37 12.72
N VAL A 29 -2.58 13.05 12.70
CA VAL A 29 -1.87 12.08 13.55
C VAL A 29 -0.84 11.24 12.80
N PHE A 30 -0.92 11.23 11.46
CA PHE A 30 0.04 10.50 10.63
C PHE A 30 1.40 11.23 10.66
N SER A 31 2.39 10.63 11.32
CA SER A 31 3.73 11.20 11.50
C SER A 31 4.50 11.41 10.19
N ALA A 32 4.10 10.73 9.12
CA ALA A 32 4.64 10.89 7.76
C ALA A 32 6.18 10.78 7.67
N ASN A 33 6.81 10.07 8.63
CA ASN A 33 8.26 9.94 8.80
C ASN A 33 8.81 8.58 8.36
N ALA A 34 7.94 7.62 8.06
CA ALA A 34 8.28 6.29 7.59
C ALA A 34 7.41 5.91 6.39
N PRO A 35 7.86 4.97 5.54
CA PRO A 35 7.02 4.43 4.48
C PRO A 35 5.77 3.78 5.07
N ALA A 36 4.65 3.94 4.38
CA ALA A 36 3.39 3.31 4.76
C ALA A 36 2.67 2.78 3.52
N LEU A 37 1.88 1.74 3.71
CA LEU A 37 1.24 1.00 2.63
C LEU A 37 -0.22 0.69 2.99
N TRP A 38 -1.12 0.87 2.02
CA TRP A 38 -2.53 0.54 2.13
C TRP A 38 -3.06 -0.06 0.83
N ILE A 39 -4.19 -0.74 0.95
CA ILE A 39 -5.06 -1.10 -0.15
C ILE A 39 -6.04 0.05 -0.34
N SER A 40 -6.09 0.61 -1.55
CA SER A 40 -6.99 1.70 -1.93
C SER A 40 -8.29 1.15 -2.51
N SER A 41 -9.43 1.60 -1.98
CA SER A 41 -10.76 1.22 -2.44
C SER A 41 -11.72 2.41 -2.38
N SER A 42 -12.94 2.23 -2.89
CA SER A 42 -14.03 3.21 -2.74
C SER A 42 -14.45 3.43 -1.28
N LEU A 43 -14.16 2.49 -0.38
CA LEU A 43 -14.46 2.59 1.05
C LEU A 43 -13.35 3.29 1.85
N GLY A 44 -12.25 3.65 1.20
CA GLY A 44 -11.06 4.22 1.83
C GLY A 44 -9.86 3.28 1.77
N TRP A 45 -8.95 3.47 2.72
CA TRP A 45 -7.65 2.78 2.76
C TRP A 45 -7.58 1.77 3.89
N ALA A 46 -7.16 0.54 3.58
CA ALA A 46 -7.13 -0.56 4.53
C ALA A 46 -5.79 -1.30 4.51
N TRP A 47 -5.51 -2.11 5.54
CA TRP A 47 -4.38 -3.05 5.52
C TRP A 47 -4.78 -4.47 5.09
N TYR A 48 -6.07 -4.72 4.93
CA TYR A 48 -6.61 -6.03 4.58
C TYR A 48 -7.74 -5.87 3.56
N ALA A 49 -7.77 -6.75 2.55
CA ALA A 49 -8.91 -6.89 1.66
C ALA A 49 -9.09 -8.36 1.24
N THR A 50 -10.34 -8.70 0.92
CA THR A 50 -10.67 -9.91 0.16
C THR A 50 -10.97 -9.52 -1.28
N SER A 51 -10.50 -10.31 -2.24
CA SER A 51 -10.74 -10.04 -3.67
C SER A 51 -11.00 -11.33 -4.45
N PRO A 52 -11.74 -11.29 -5.56
CA PRO A 52 -11.82 -12.45 -6.45
C PRO A 52 -10.44 -12.83 -6.99
N ALA A 53 -10.14 -14.12 -7.09
CA ALA A 53 -8.94 -14.58 -7.79
C ALA A 53 -8.90 -14.07 -9.24
N GLY A 54 -7.72 -13.63 -9.69
CA GLY A 54 -7.48 -12.99 -10.99
C GLY A 54 -7.72 -11.47 -11.03
N SER A 55 -8.25 -10.88 -9.94
CA SER A 55 -8.58 -9.45 -9.89
C SER A 55 -7.37 -8.54 -9.68
N TRP A 56 -7.57 -7.26 -9.98
CA TRP A 56 -6.60 -6.21 -9.73
C TRP A 56 -6.95 -5.46 -8.44
N VAL A 57 -5.97 -5.32 -7.56
CA VAL A 57 -6.06 -4.55 -6.32
C VAL A 57 -5.16 -3.33 -6.44
N GLN A 58 -5.68 -2.17 -6.04
CA GLN A 58 -4.91 -0.94 -6.02
C GLN A 58 -4.18 -0.80 -4.68
N GLU A 59 -2.88 -0.64 -4.74
CA GLU A 59 -2.02 -0.38 -3.58
C GLU A 59 -1.62 1.10 -3.58
N LEU A 60 -1.66 1.70 -2.40
CA LEU A 60 -1.25 3.08 -2.15
C LEU A 60 -0.09 3.10 -1.15
N MET A 61 0.99 3.74 -1.56
CA MET A 61 2.22 3.87 -0.79
C MET A 61 2.44 5.32 -0.42
N TYR A 62 2.92 5.58 0.79
CA TYR A 62 3.46 6.87 1.20
C TYR A 62 4.99 6.82 1.19
N VAL A 63 5.61 7.73 0.45
CA VAL A 63 7.07 7.88 0.36
C VAL A 63 7.48 9.09 1.20
N PRO A 64 8.17 8.91 2.35
CA PRO A 64 8.54 10.03 3.24
C PRO A 64 9.72 10.84 2.71
N VAL A 65 10.66 10.19 2.02
CA VAL A 65 11.92 10.77 1.55
C VAL A 65 12.28 10.27 0.16
N THR A 66 13.09 11.03 -0.57
CA THR A 66 13.67 10.54 -1.83
C THR A 66 14.58 9.35 -1.57
N GLY A 67 14.38 8.23 -2.27
CA GLY A 67 15.20 7.04 -2.05
C GLY A 67 14.87 5.88 -2.99
N SER A 68 15.71 4.84 -2.97
CA SER A 68 15.44 3.61 -3.70
C SER A 68 14.19 2.94 -3.14
N MET A 69 13.25 2.62 -4.02
CA MET A 69 11.99 1.96 -3.73
C MET A 69 12.03 0.51 -4.16
N LYS A 70 11.77 -0.40 -3.22
CA LYS A 70 11.71 -1.83 -3.46
C LYS A 70 10.39 -2.38 -2.95
N VAL A 71 9.78 -3.26 -3.73
CA VAL A 71 8.51 -3.92 -3.40
C VAL A 71 8.76 -5.41 -3.29
N TYR A 72 8.17 -6.01 -2.26
CA TYR A 72 8.24 -7.43 -1.95
C TYR A 72 6.80 -7.95 -1.87
N ASP A 73 6.41 -8.79 -2.82
CA ASP A 73 5.12 -9.47 -2.81
C ASP A 73 5.34 -10.95 -2.45
N LEU A 74 4.83 -11.38 -1.30
CA LEU A 74 4.77 -12.80 -0.92
C LEU A 74 3.51 -13.42 -1.53
N TYR A 75 3.70 -14.47 -2.31
CA TYR A 75 2.64 -15.22 -3.00
C TYR A 75 2.13 -16.38 -2.13
N PRO A 76 0.90 -16.89 -2.39
CA PRO A 76 0.31 -18.00 -1.64
C PRO A 76 1.14 -19.29 -1.63
N ASP A 77 1.97 -19.49 -2.65
CA ASP A 77 2.86 -20.66 -2.78
C ASP A 77 4.16 -20.53 -1.96
N GLY A 78 4.32 -19.44 -1.21
CA GLY A 78 5.50 -19.15 -0.40
C GLY A 78 6.65 -18.49 -1.18
N THR A 79 6.50 -18.26 -2.48
CA THR A 79 7.50 -17.51 -3.26
C THR A 79 7.39 -16.01 -3.01
N THR A 80 8.51 -15.31 -3.09
CA THR A 80 8.54 -13.84 -2.99
C THR A 80 8.95 -13.24 -4.32
N ARG A 81 8.12 -12.38 -4.87
CA ARG A 81 8.47 -11.52 -6.00
C ARG A 81 9.10 -10.24 -5.47
N TYR A 82 10.30 -9.95 -5.97
CA TYR A 82 11.02 -8.72 -5.69
C TYR A 82 11.03 -7.81 -6.93
N VAL A 83 10.70 -6.53 -6.73
CA VAL A 83 10.78 -5.51 -7.79
C VAL A 83 11.48 -4.26 -7.24
N ASN A 84 12.57 -3.85 -7.90
CA ASN A 84 13.20 -2.55 -7.66
C ASN A 84 12.61 -1.51 -8.62
N TYR A 85 11.93 -0.51 -8.08
CA TYR A 85 11.31 0.59 -8.84
C TYR A 85 12.25 1.78 -9.07
N GLY A 86 13.53 1.69 -8.67
CA GLY A 86 14.48 2.78 -8.77
C GLY A 86 14.24 3.84 -7.70
N PHE A 87 14.59 5.10 -7.99
CA PHE A 87 14.39 6.20 -7.06
C PHE A 87 12.95 6.74 -7.11
N ALA A 88 12.30 6.79 -5.95
CA ALA A 88 11.02 7.45 -5.76
C ALA A 88 11.20 8.81 -5.08
N THR A 89 10.33 9.77 -5.38
CA THR A 89 10.25 11.06 -4.71
C THR A 89 9.13 11.07 -3.66
N PRO A 90 9.19 11.97 -2.67
CA PRO A 90 8.18 12.05 -1.61
C PRO A 90 6.72 12.16 -2.11
N GLY A 91 5.81 11.77 -1.23
CA GLY A 91 4.36 11.82 -1.43
C GLY A 91 3.74 10.45 -1.72
N TYR A 92 2.47 10.46 -2.10
CA TYR A 92 1.72 9.23 -2.32
C TYR A 92 1.93 8.67 -3.73
N LYS A 93 2.05 7.34 -3.82
CA LYS A 93 2.26 6.59 -5.06
C LYS A 93 1.27 5.45 -5.16
N LEU A 94 0.79 5.19 -6.37
CA LEU A 94 -0.12 4.09 -6.69
C LEU A 94 0.58 3.00 -7.51
N ARG A 95 0.18 1.77 -7.21
CA ARG A 95 0.49 0.56 -7.97
C ARG A 95 -0.77 -0.29 -8.13
N TRP A 96 -0.85 -1.00 -9.24
CA TRP A 96 -1.81 -2.09 -9.41
C TRP A 96 -1.09 -3.42 -9.16
N PHE A 97 -1.64 -4.20 -8.25
CA PHE A 97 -1.23 -5.56 -7.94
C PHE A 97 -2.28 -6.54 -8.47
N ARG A 98 -1.85 -7.69 -8.99
CA ARG A 98 -2.77 -8.72 -9.50
C ARG A 98 -2.72 -9.92 -8.58
N ALA A 99 -3.84 -10.22 -7.93
CA ALA A 99 -3.99 -11.41 -7.09
C ALA A 99 -4.45 -12.58 -7.98
N ASP A 100 -3.50 -13.22 -8.65
CA ASP A 100 -3.74 -14.14 -9.78
C ASP A 100 -4.12 -15.57 -9.41
N THR A 101 -3.79 -16.02 -8.21
CA THR A 101 -4.05 -17.36 -7.68
C THR A 101 -4.82 -17.27 -6.35
N PRO A 102 -5.68 -18.25 -6.03
CA PRO A 102 -6.34 -18.28 -4.73
C PRO A 102 -5.34 -18.39 -3.58
N GLY A 103 -5.58 -17.64 -2.50
CA GLY A 103 -4.79 -17.66 -1.28
C GLY A 103 -4.36 -16.29 -0.80
N ARG A 104 -3.46 -16.28 0.19
CA ARG A 104 -3.01 -15.06 0.86
C ARG A 104 -1.78 -14.48 0.19
N TYR A 105 -1.88 -13.20 -0.17
CA TYR A 105 -0.77 -12.35 -0.56
C TYR A 105 -0.39 -11.41 0.57
N MET A 106 0.90 -11.10 0.68
CA MET A 106 1.40 -10.04 1.56
C MET A 106 2.34 -9.13 0.80
N THR A 107 2.10 -7.82 0.84
CA THR A 107 2.97 -6.83 0.20
C THR A 107 3.67 -5.97 1.25
N MET A 108 4.95 -5.70 1.03
CA MET A 108 5.74 -4.70 1.78
C MET A 108 6.55 -3.84 0.81
N VAL A 109 6.77 -2.58 1.20
CA VAL A 109 7.65 -1.66 0.47
C VAL A 109 8.79 -1.21 1.37
N THR A 110 9.98 -1.03 0.79
CA THR A 110 11.07 -0.29 1.44
C THR A 110 11.38 0.98 0.65
N ILE A 111 11.66 2.08 1.36
CA ILE A 111 12.18 3.33 0.79
C ILE A 111 13.47 3.65 1.52
N ALA A 112 14.58 3.79 0.79
CA ALA A 112 15.90 3.99 1.39
C ALA A 112 16.20 2.96 2.49
N ASP A 113 15.86 1.69 2.21
CA ASP A 113 16.02 0.54 3.12
C ASP A 113 15.16 0.58 4.41
N ILE A 114 14.29 1.57 4.58
CA ILE A 114 13.32 1.63 5.68
C ILE A 114 12.04 0.89 5.25
N PRO A 115 11.58 -0.12 6.00
CA PRO A 115 10.36 -0.88 5.67
C PRO A 115 9.07 -0.14 6.02
N SER A 116 8.01 -0.43 5.26
CA SER A 116 6.62 -0.09 5.59
C SER A 116 5.97 -1.14 6.50
N ASN A 117 4.71 -0.91 6.87
CA ASN A 117 3.81 -1.99 7.28
C ASN A 117 3.56 -2.98 6.13
N TYR A 118 2.96 -4.13 6.45
CA TYR A 118 2.43 -5.07 5.48
C TYR A 118 0.95 -4.78 5.17
N ILE A 119 0.53 -5.11 3.96
CA ILE A 119 -0.89 -5.28 3.62
C ILE A 119 -1.14 -6.73 3.24
N ILE A 120 -2.38 -7.18 3.42
CA ILE A 120 -2.81 -8.54 3.14
C ILE A 120 -3.96 -8.50 2.13
N VAL A 121 -3.84 -9.30 1.08
CA VAL A 121 -4.92 -9.56 0.14
C VAL A 121 -5.22 -11.05 0.16
N ASP A 122 -6.40 -11.43 0.60
CA ASP A 122 -6.89 -12.81 0.47
C ASP A 122 -7.69 -12.94 -0.84
N ALA A 123 -7.18 -13.74 -1.78
CA ALA A 123 -7.82 -14.02 -3.05
C ALA A 123 -8.66 -15.31 -2.97
N ALA A 124 -9.93 -15.24 -3.34
CA ALA A 124 -10.87 -16.36 -3.29
C ALA A 124 -11.72 -16.46 -4.55
#